data_AF-A0A9D4VXZ2-F1
#
_entry.id   AF-A0A9D4VXZ2-F1
#
_cell.length_a   1.000
_cell.length_b   1.000
_cell.length_c   1.000
_cell.angle_alpha   90.00
_cell.angle_beta   90.00
_cell.angle_gamma   90.00
#
_symmetry.space_group_name_H-M   'P 1'
#
loop_
_entity.id
_entity.type
_entity.pdbx_description
1 polymer ?
#
loop_
_entity_poly.entity_id
_entity_poly.type
_entity_poly.pdbx_seq_one_letter_code
_entity_poly.pdbx_strand_id
1 'polypeptide(L)'
;VITEERGIALNRVRPEMLGTAKKITVTIDDTIVLHGGGDKKFIEDRCVQLREAMERSSATFDKEKAQERLSKLSGGVAVFKVGGASEAEVGERKDRVTNALNATRATVEEGIVP
;
A
#
# COMPACT_ATOMS: atom_id res chain seq x y z
N VAL A 1 9.46 -2.09 -16.16
CA VAL A 1 8.72 -3.37 -16.04
C VAL A 1 9.40 -4.36 -16.94
N ILE A 2 9.70 -5.56 -16.44
CA ILE A 2 10.25 -6.66 -17.23
C ILE A 2 9.08 -7.21 -18.05
N THR A 3 9.09 -6.97 -19.35
CA THR A 3 8.08 -7.44 -20.28
C THR A 3 8.78 -7.84 -21.57
N GLU A 4 8.35 -8.96 -22.18
CA GLU A 4 8.91 -9.46 -23.43
C GLU A 4 8.75 -8.44 -24.57
N GLU A 5 7.69 -7.64 -24.56
CA GLU A 5 7.47 -6.51 -25.48
C GLU A 5 8.56 -5.43 -25.43
N ARG A 6 9.32 -5.36 -24.32
CA ARG A 6 10.45 -4.43 -24.15
C ARG A 6 11.81 -5.10 -24.33
N GLY A 7 11.85 -6.34 -24.81
CA GLY A 7 13.09 -7.08 -25.12
C GLY A 7 13.86 -7.58 -23.90
N ILE A 8 13.28 -7.53 -22.70
CA ILE A 8 13.88 -8.06 -21.48
C ILE A 8 13.29 -9.45 -21.23
N ALA A 9 13.98 -10.47 -21.72
CA ALA A 9 13.59 -11.86 -21.47
C ALA A 9 13.92 -12.26 -20.02
N LEU A 10 13.06 -13.10 -19.42
CA LEU A 10 13.18 -13.58 -18.04
C LEU A 10 14.53 -14.27 -17.76
N ASN A 11 15.18 -14.81 -18.80
CA ASN A 11 16.48 -15.45 -18.73
C ASN A 11 17.67 -14.47 -18.55
N ARG A 12 17.47 -13.16 -18.74
CA ARG A 12 18.51 -12.12 -18.64
C ARG A 12 18.26 -11.13 -17.50
N VAL A 13 17.43 -11.50 -16.53
CA VAL A 13 17.12 -10.66 -15.37
C VAL A 13 18.33 -10.62 -14.44
N ARG A 14 18.80 -9.41 -14.14
CA ARG A 14 19.84 -9.17 -13.12
C ARG A 14 19.18 -8.82 -11.79
N PRO A 15 19.82 -9.09 -10.64
CA PRO A 15 19.31 -8.69 -9.31
C PRO A 15 19.00 -7.19 -9.20
N GLU A 16 19.74 -6.35 -9.93
CA GLU A 16 19.55 -4.90 -10.05
C GLU A 16 18.19 -4.49 -10.63
N MET A 17 17.55 -5.37 -11.39
CA MET A 17 16.23 -5.14 -12.00
C MET A 17 15.07 -5.51 -11.06
N LEU A 18 15.37 -6.19 -9.95
CA LEU A 18 14.39 -6.59 -8.96
C LEU A 18 14.23 -5.48 -7.92
N GLY A 19 12.98 -5.27 -7.49
CA GLY A 19 12.70 -4.39 -6.34
C GLY A 19 13.09 -5.03 -5.02
N THR A 20 13.30 -4.21 -4.00
CA THR A 20 13.54 -4.67 -2.62
C THR A 20 12.40 -4.24 -1.71
N ALA A 21 12.09 -5.04 -0.69
CA ALA A 21 11.12 -4.70 0.35
C ALA A 21 11.53 -5.35 1.68
N LYS A 22 11.22 -4.70 2.80
CA LYS A 22 11.61 -5.20 4.13
C LYS A 22 10.71 -6.34 4.63
N LYS A 23 9.42 -6.26 4.37
CA LYS A 23 8.44 -7.28 4.77
C LYS A 23 7.30 -7.31 3.77
N ILE A 24 6.89 -8.50 3.38
CA ILE A 24 5.74 -8.71 2.50
C ILE A 24 4.79 -9.64 3.24
N THR A 25 3.54 -9.24 3.36
CA THR A 25 2.46 -10.06 3.92
C THR A 25 1.46 -10.34 2.81
N VAL A 26 1.18 -11.61 2.54
CA VAL A 26 0.22 -12.04 1.52
C VAL A 26 -0.94 -12.75 2.23
N THR A 27 -2.15 -12.26 2.03
CA THR A 27 -3.40 -12.92 2.44
C THR A 27 -4.12 -13.44 1.18
N ILE A 28 -5.29 -14.04 1.34
CA ILE A 28 -6.09 -14.56 0.21
C ILE A 28 -6.52 -13.41 -0.71
N ASP A 29 -6.89 -12.28 -0.12
CA ASP A 29 -7.47 -11.15 -0.84
C ASP A 29 -6.47 -10.00 -1.09
N ASP A 30 -5.45 -9.85 -0.23
CA ASP A 30 -4.57 -8.68 -0.23
C ASP A 30 -3.08 -9.03 -0.21
N THR A 31 -2.28 -8.14 -0.79
CA THR A 31 -0.81 -8.19 -0.68
C THR A 31 -0.29 -6.85 -0.16
N ILE A 32 0.33 -6.89 1.02
CA ILE A 32 0.87 -5.70 1.69
C ILE A 32 2.39 -5.73 1.60
N VAL A 33 2.96 -4.71 0.96
CA VAL A 33 4.41 -4.52 0.84
C VAL A 33 4.86 -3.41 1.79
N LEU A 34 5.70 -3.77 2.77
CA LEU A 34 6.20 -2.86 3.81
C LEU A 34 7.64 -2.45 3.52
N HIS A 35 7.88 -1.13 3.55
CA HIS A 35 9.19 -0.50 3.32
C HIS A 35 9.85 -1.02 2.03
N GLY A 36 9.29 -0.64 0.88
CA GLY A 36 9.94 -0.84 -0.41
C GLY A 36 11.23 -0.01 -0.49
N GLY A 37 12.29 -0.55 -1.09
CA GLY A 37 13.58 0.13 -1.27
C GLY A 37 13.65 1.02 -2.52
N GLY A 38 12.50 1.51 -2.99
CA GLY A 38 12.45 2.50 -4.07
C GLY A 38 12.84 3.89 -3.55
N ASP A 39 13.42 4.73 -4.42
CA ASP A 39 13.69 6.13 -4.08
C ASP A 39 12.37 6.88 -3.83
N LYS A 40 12.33 7.64 -2.73
CA LYS A 40 11.19 8.50 -2.40
C LYS A 40 10.92 9.52 -3.51
N LYS A 41 11.98 10.04 -4.15
CA LYS A 41 11.85 11.00 -5.26
C LYS A 41 11.09 10.42 -6.44
N PHE A 42 11.43 9.19 -6.85
CA PHE A 42 10.72 8.53 -7.95
C PHE A 42 9.25 8.27 -7.62
N ILE A 43 8.92 8.01 -6.35
CA ILE A 43 7.52 7.84 -5.91
C ILE A 43 6.79 9.19 -5.97
N GLU A 44 7.39 10.27 -5.49
CA GLU A 44 6.83 11.62 -5.54
C GLU A 44 6.60 12.09 -6.98
N ASP A 45 7.61 11.93 -7.86
CA ASP A 45 7.49 12.23 -9.28
C ASP A 45 6.34 11.45 -9.92
N ARG A 46 6.17 10.17 -9.53
CA ARG A 46 5.07 9.35 -10.02
C ARG A 46 3.71 9.84 -9.53
N CYS A 47 3.61 10.29 -8.29
CA CYS A 47 2.40 10.92 -7.75
C CYS A 47 2.05 12.21 -8.50
N VAL A 48 3.04 13.04 -8.85
CA VAL A 48 2.83 14.25 -9.65
C VAL A 48 2.32 13.90 -11.04
N GLN A 49 2.96 12.94 -11.73
CA GLN A 49 2.51 12.46 -13.04
C GLN A 49 1.07 11.96 -13.04
N LEU A 50 0.67 11.24 -11.98
CA LEU A 50 -0.71 10.74 -11.84
C LEU A 50 -1.71 11.87 -11.61
N ARG A 51 -1.37 12.87 -10.78
CA ARG A 51 -2.23 14.06 -10.58
C ARG A 51 -2.43 14.81 -11.88
N GLU A 52 -1.37 15.06 -12.64
CA GLU A 52 -1.50 15.74 -13.94
C GLU A 52 -2.29 14.91 -14.96
N ALA A 53 -2.15 13.59 -14.95
CA ALA A 53 -2.92 12.71 -15.82
C ALA A 53 -4.42 12.76 -15.50
N MET A 54 -4.79 12.91 -14.22
CA MET A 54 -6.18 13.12 -13.81
C MET A 54 -6.75 14.46 -14.30
N GLU A 55 -5.97 15.53 -14.22
CA GLU A 55 -6.38 16.87 -14.69
C GLU A 55 -6.58 16.89 -16.21
N ARG A 56 -5.70 16.22 -16.96
CA ARG A 56 -5.77 16.16 -18.43
C ARG A 56 -6.83 15.22 -18.97
N SER A 57 -7.21 14.18 -18.22
CA SER A 57 -8.25 13.26 -18.69
C SER A 57 -9.65 13.86 -18.50
N SER A 58 -10.50 13.72 -19.50
CA SER A 58 -11.93 14.07 -19.43
C SER A 58 -12.81 12.87 -19.06
N ALA A 59 -12.25 11.66 -19.10
CA ALA A 59 -12.98 10.43 -18.78
C ALA A 59 -13.01 10.19 -17.27
N THR A 60 -14.20 10.12 -16.69
CA THR A 60 -14.41 9.84 -15.26
C THR A 60 -13.75 8.53 -14.84
N PHE A 61 -13.82 7.50 -15.68
CA PHE A 61 -13.19 6.20 -15.44
C PHE A 61 -11.67 6.31 -15.23
N ASP A 62 -10.98 7.09 -16.08
CA ASP A 62 -9.53 7.27 -15.98
C ASP A 62 -9.16 8.07 -14.73
N LYS A 63 -9.97 9.08 -14.38
CA LYS A 63 -9.79 9.86 -13.15
C LYS A 63 -9.90 8.98 -11.92
N GLU A 64 -10.94 8.14 -11.82
CA GLU A 64 -11.13 7.21 -10.71
C GLU A 64 -9.97 6.22 -10.58
N LYS A 65 -9.54 5.62 -11.69
CA LYS A 65 -8.42 4.67 -11.68
C LYS A 65 -7.08 5.32 -11.34
N ALA A 66 -6.83 6.53 -11.83
CA ALA A 66 -5.64 7.27 -11.47
C ALA A 66 -5.67 7.71 -10.00
N GLN A 67 -6.82 8.12 -9.47
CA GLN A 67 -7.01 8.46 -8.06
C GLN A 67 -6.80 7.24 -7.15
N GLU A 68 -7.34 6.07 -7.50
CA GLU A 68 -7.15 4.83 -6.74
C GLU A 68 -5.65 4.48 -6.62
N ARG A 69 -4.91 4.61 -7.72
CA ARG A 69 -3.46 4.39 -7.75
C ARG A 69 -2.69 5.43 -6.98
N LEU A 70 -3.08 6.70 -7.09
CA LEU A 70 -2.46 7.79 -6.34
C LEU A 70 -2.61 7.57 -4.84
N SER A 71 -3.82 7.20 -4.38
CA SER A 71 -4.09 6.89 -2.97
C SER A 71 -3.25 5.73 -2.46
N LYS A 72 -3.04 4.68 -3.27
CA LYS A 72 -2.16 3.55 -2.91
C LYS A 72 -0.68 3.95 -2.83
N LEU A 73 -0.23 4.92 -3.63
CA LEU A 73 1.15 5.41 -3.62
C LEU A 73 1.41 6.44 -2.51
N SER A 74 0.45 7.33 -2.23
CA SER A 74 0.58 8.39 -1.23
C SER A 74 0.21 7.93 0.18
N GLY A 75 -0.74 7.01 0.31
CA GLY A 75 -1.26 6.55 1.61
C GLY A 75 -0.25 5.75 2.43
N GLY A 76 0.73 5.12 1.78
CA GLY A 76 1.76 4.31 2.44
C GLY A 76 1.17 3.20 3.31
N VAL A 77 1.96 2.70 4.26
CA VAL A 77 1.51 1.68 5.22
C VAL A 77 1.98 2.05 6.63
N ALA A 78 1.02 2.26 7.52
CA ALA A 78 1.27 2.49 8.95
C ALA A 78 1.47 1.16 9.69
N VAL A 79 2.47 1.10 10.57
CA VAL A 79 2.76 -0.09 11.38
C VAL A 79 2.65 0.27 12.86
N PHE A 80 1.67 -0.32 13.55
CA PHE A 80 1.52 -0.19 15.00
C PHE A 80 2.35 -1.27 15.71
N LYS A 81 3.19 -0.87 16.65
CA LYS A 81 3.94 -1.78 17.52
C LYS A 81 3.32 -1.76 18.91
N VAL A 82 2.69 -2.86 19.30
CA VAL A 82 2.08 -3.03 20.62
C VAL A 82 3.00 -3.88 21.48
N GLY A 83 3.36 -3.38 22.67
CA GLY A 83 4.22 -4.06 23.64
C GLY A 83 3.51 -4.33 24.97
N GLY A 84 4.10 -5.21 25.78
CA GLY A 84 3.60 -5.65 27.08
C GLY A 84 4.70 -6.38 27.86
N ALA A 85 4.48 -6.58 29.16
CA ALA A 85 5.47 -7.22 30.04
C ALA A 85 5.45 -8.75 29.93
N SER A 86 4.31 -9.34 29.54
CA SER A 86 4.14 -10.78 29.34
C SER A 86 3.48 -11.08 27.99
N GLU A 87 3.65 -12.30 27.49
CA GLU A 87 3.05 -12.75 26.21
C GLU A 87 1.52 -12.63 26.24
N ALA A 88 0.90 -13.00 27.36
CA ALA A 88 -0.55 -12.89 27.56
C ALA A 88 -1.04 -11.44 27.45
N GLU A 89 -0.30 -10.49 28.04
CA GLU A 89 -0.65 -9.07 27.99
C GLU A 89 -0.46 -8.47 26.59
N VAL A 90 0.61 -8.88 25.87
CA VAL A 90 0.84 -8.46 24.48
C VAL A 90 -0.30 -8.93 23.58
N GLY A 91 -0.75 -10.18 23.75
CA GLY A 91 -1.90 -10.74 23.03
C GLY A 91 -3.17 -9.92 23.28
N GLU A 92 -3.54 -9.74 24.54
CA GLU A 92 -4.75 -8.99 24.91
C GLU A 92 -4.73 -7.53 24.42
N ARG A 93 -3.57 -6.85 24.53
CA ARG A 93 -3.43 -5.47 24.02
C ARG A 93 -3.50 -5.43 22.50
N LYS A 94 -2.89 -6.39 21.80
CA LYS A 94 -2.94 -6.48 20.34
C LYS A 94 -4.39 -6.68 19.86
N ASP A 95 -5.14 -7.57 20.51
CA ASP A 95 -6.52 -7.84 20.13
C ASP A 95 -7.42 -6.64 20.40
N ARG A 96 -7.24 -5.95 21.53
CA ARG A 96 -7.94 -4.68 21.82
C ARG A 96 -7.66 -3.59 20.78
N VAL A 97 -6.39 -3.40 20.41
CA VAL A 97 -6.01 -2.40 19.39
C VAL A 97 -6.58 -2.77 18.02
N THR A 98 -6.57 -4.06 17.66
CA THR A 98 -7.13 -4.54 16.39
C THR A 98 -8.63 -4.32 16.35
N ASN A 99 -9.33 -4.63 17.44
CA ASN A 99 -10.77 -4.41 17.55
C ASN A 99 -11.12 -2.92 17.45
N ALA A 100 -10.40 -2.05 18.17
CA ALA A 100 -10.60 -0.61 18.12
C ALA A 100 -10.33 -0.04 16.71
N LEU A 101 -9.30 -0.53 16.01
CA LEU A 101 -9.01 -0.13 14.63
C LEU A 101 -10.14 -0.52 13.68
N ASN A 102 -10.65 -1.74 13.81
CA ASN A 102 -11.74 -2.22 12.95
C ASN A 102 -13.05 -1.48 13.24
N ALA A 103 -13.37 -1.24 14.51
CA ALA A 103 -14.54 -0.47 14.91
C ALA A 103 -14.49 0.97 14.38
N THR A 104 -13.36 1.66 14.54
CA THR A 104 -13.20 3.03 14.03
C THR A 104 -13.27 3.11 12.51
N ARG A 105 -12.74 2.12 11.79
CA ARG A 105 -12.88 2.03 10.33
C ARG A 105 -14.34 1.85 9.91
N ALA A 106 -15.05 0.89 10.51
CA ALA A 106 -16.46 0.66 10.23
C ALA A 106 -17.31 1.90 10.52
N THR A 107 -17.04 2.60 11.63
CA THR A 107 -17.69 3.87 11.96
C THR A 107 -17.46 4.97 10.93
N VAL A 108 -16.27 5.06 10.35
CA VAL A 108 -15.97 6.05 9.30
C VAL A 108 -16.68 5.71 7.98
N GLU A 109 -16.82 4.42 7.68
CA GLU A 109 -17.44 3.94 6.43
C GLU A 109 -18.98 4.00 6.47
N GLU A 110 -19.59 3.55 7.55
CA GLU A 110 -21.05 3.37 7.65
C GLU A 110 -21.74 4.37 8.60
N GLY A 111 -20.97 5.12 9.38
CA GLY A 111 -21.49 6.02 10.43
C GLY A 111 -21.71 5.33 11.77
N ILE A 112 -22.36 6.03 12.72
CA ILE A 112 -22.73 5.48 14.03
C ILE A 112 -24.25 5.40 14.19
N VAL A 113 -24.72 4.38 14.89
CA VAL A 113 -26.11 4.23 15.33
C VAL A 113 -26.11 4.13 16.87
N PRO A 114 -27.05 4.78 17.59
CA PRO A 114 -27.11 4.75 19.06
C PRO A 114 -27.49 3.39 19.66
#